data_AF-A0A1Q3WVV0-F1
#
_entry.id   AF-A0A1Q3WVV0-F1
#
_cell.length_a   1.000
_cell.length_b   1.000
_cell.length_c   1.000
_cell.angle_alpha   90.00
_cell.angle_beta   90.00
_cell.angle_gamma   90.00
#
_symmetry.space_group_name_H-M   'P 1'
#
loop_
_entity.id
_entity.type
_entity.pdbx_description
1 polymer ?
#
loop_
_entity_poly.entity_id
_entity_poly.type
_entity_poly.pdbx_seq_one_letter_code
_entity_poly.pdbx_strand_id
1 'polypeptide(L)'
;MKKVALLLMLFAGLSLQARAWGWQGHEIVATMAYRLLDRETRQKLMDYMGPTTVPQTGTWMDEVNGKRGYDYMKTWHYIHMEKWASWKPTKEADIINALSQVTTELKYRKTMDPEAVKTDLLVLIHLMGDLSQPLHCGYGSDKGGEAVQVTVDGRAYNLHSLWDEGLVREAPVNINDCSEYYNTISPFEIMLIQKGNYVDWMNESRALLPKVYDTGGGEISPEYIMRSKKIIVVQLVNSAVRLANILQGLLSN
;
A
#
# COMPACT_ATOMS: atom_id res chain seq x y z
N MET A 1 57.06 5.85 17.49
CA MET A 1 55.67 6.37 17.53
C MET A 1 55.05 6.24 16.15
N LYS A 2 54.36 5.13 15.86
CA LYS A 2 53.67 4.92 14.56
C LYS A 2 52.18 5.13 14.81
N LYS A 3 51.62 6.24 14.32
CA LYS A 3 50.20 6.53 14.39
C LYS A 3 49.48 5.69 13.34
N VAL A 4 48.74 4.68 13.77
CA VAL A 4 47.80 3.94 12.93
C VAL A 4 46.56 4.81 12.78
N ALA A 5 46.30 5.32 11.59
CA ALA A 5 45.07 6.02 11.27
C ALA A 5 43.99 4.97 10.95
N LEU A 6 43.03 4.80 11.87
CA LEU A 6 41.84 3.99 11.66
C LEU A 6 40.92 4.75 10.67
N LEU A 7 40.75 4.23 9.46
CA LEU A 7 39.70 4.69 8.56
C LEU A 7 38.37 4.09 9.06
N LEU A 8 37.60 4.87 9.81
CA LEU A 8 36.20 4.58 10.08
C LEU A 8 35.41 4.81 8.78
N MET A 9 35.06 3.74 8.08
CA MET A 9 34.01 3.79 7.06
C MET A 9 32.69 4.09 7.78
N LEU A 10 32.29 5.36 7.76
CA LEU A 10 30.94 5.79 8.08
C LEU A 10 30.01 5.25 6.97
N PHE A 11 29.46 4.06 7.16
CA PHE A 11 28.21 3.69 6.49
C PHE A 11 27.11 4.56 7.12
N ALA A 12 26.93 5.76 6.60
CA ALA A 12 25.70 6.49 6.78
C ALA A 12 24.62 5.70 6.04
N GLY A 13 23.93 4.83 6.76
CA GLY A 13 22.69 4.22 6.30
C GLY A 13 21.72 5.36 6.01
N LEU A 14 21.62 5.74 4.74
CA LEU A 14 20.41 6.37 4.22
C LEU A 14 19.32 5.31 4.43
N SER A 15 18.59 5.45 5.53
CA SER A 15 17.29 4.80 5.69
C SER A 15 16.44 5.32 4.54
N LEU A 16 16.48 4.65 3.40
CA LEU A 16 15.41 4.75 2.40
C LEU A 16 14.17 4.33 3.17
N GLN A 17 13.36 5.32 3.55
CA GLN A 17 12.05 5.08 4.12
C GLN A 17 11.33 4.24 3.08
N ALA A 18 11.12 2.97 3.38
CA ALA A 18 10.26 2.11 2.58
C ALA A 18 8.90 2.80 2.52
N ARG A 19 8.58 3.29 1.32
CA ARG A 19 7.28 3.89 1.01
C ARG A 19 6.46 2.76 0.46
N ALA A 20 5.43 2.37 1.19
CA ALA A 20 4.46 1.40 0.75
C ALA A 20 4.00 1.71 -0.67
N TRP A 21 3.82 0.69 -1.51
CA TRP A 21 3.52 0.87 -2.95
C TRP A 21 4.12 2.16 -3.50
N GLY A 22 5.44 2.28 -3.46
CA GLY A 22 6.13 3.57 -3.50
C GLY A 22 5.47 4.57 -4.46
N TRP A 23 5.07 5.73 -3.95
CA TRP A 23 4.40 6.86 -4.62
C TRP A 23 3.44 6.56 -5.79
N GLN A 24 3.96 6.10 -6.93
CA GLN A 24 3.22 5.76 -8.14
C GLN A 24 2.12 4.71 -7.89
N GLY A 25 2.34 3.70 -7.05
CA GLY A 25 1.31 2.70 -6.76
C GLY A 25 0.11 3.33 -6.06
N HIS A 26 0.36 4.17 -5.06
CA HIS A 26 -0.68 4.94 -4.37
C HIS A 26 -1.43 5.91 -5.29
N GLU A 27 -0.71 6.64 -6.15
CA GLU A 27 -1.35 7.52 -7.13
C GLU A 27 -2.27 6.74 -8.07
N ILE A 28 -1.86 5.54 -8.50
CA ILE A 28 -2.67 4.66 -9.35
C ILE A 28 -3.92 4.21 -8.61
N VAL A 29 -3.80 3.70 -7.37
CA VAL A 29 -4.96 3.24 -6.58
C VAL A 29 -5.95 4.39 -6.38
N ALA A 30 -5.49 5.56 -5.94
CA ALA A 30 -6.36 6.72 -5.72
C ALA A 30 -7.03 7.19 -7.01
N THR A 31 -6.26 7.28 -8.10
CA THR A 31 -6.77 7.72 -9.42
C THR A 31 -7.79 6.72 -9.98
N MET A 32 -7.51 5.42 -9.91
CA MET A 32 -8.44 4.40 -10.38
C MET A 32 -9.70 4.36 -9.54
N ALA A 33 -9.58 4.35 -8.22
CA ALA A 33 -10.73 4.35 -7.32
C ALA A 33 -11.65 5.53 -7.64
N TYR A 34 -11.07 6.74 -7.78
CA TYR A 34 -11.82 7.94 -8.18
C TYR A 34 -12.54 7.77 -9.52
N ARG A 35 -11.89 7.18 -10.54
CA ARG A 35 -12.51 6.88 -11.85
C ARG A 35 -13.64 5.86 -11.78
N LEU A 36 -13.73 5.07 -10.71
CA LEU A 36 -14.81 4.09 -10.50
C LEU A 36 -15.97 4.66 -9.67
N LEU A 37 -15.78 5.81 -9.01
CA LEU A 37 -16.85 6.50 -8.28
C LEU A 37 -17.90 7.07 -9.23
N ASP A 38 -19.17 7.10 -8.79
CA ASP A 38 -20.21 7.90 -9.43
C ASP A 38 -19.93 9.41 -9.27
N ARG A 39 -20.67 10.22 -10.03
CA ARG A 39 -20.46 11.69 -10.05
C ARG A 39 -20.67 12.36 -8.70
N GLU A 40 -21.67 11.93 -7.93
CA GLU A 40 -22.01 12.53 -6.65
C GLU A 40 -20.95 12.23 -5.59
N THR A 41 -20.53 10.97 -5.53
CA THR A 41 -19.48 10.50 -4.62
C THR A 41 -18.15 11.18 -4.92
N ARG A 42 -17.80 11.38 -6.20
CA ARG A 42 -16.62 12.18 -6.59
C ARG A 42 -16.68 13.60 -6.06
N GLN A 43 -17.82 14.27 -6.25
CA GLN A 43 -17.97 15.66 -5.82
C GLN A 43 -17.77 15.78 -4.31
N LYS A 44 -18.48 14.95 -3.53
CA LYS A 44 -18.37 14.94 -2.07
C LYS A 44 -16.95 14.66 -1.58
N LEU A 45 -16.28 13.68 -2.20
CA LEU A 45 -14.89 13.40 -1.87
C LEU A 45 -14.02 14.64 -2.09
N MET A 46 -14.14 15.28 -3.26
CA MET A 46 -13.33 16.46 -3.57
C MET A 46 -13.68 17.69 -2.73
N ASP A 47 -14.93 17.83 -2.28
CA ASP A 47 -15.35 18.88 -1.35
C ASP A 47 -14.59 18.78 -0.03
N TYR A 48 -14.36 17.56 0.49
CA TYR A 48 -13.51 17.34 1.68
C TYR A 48 -12.02 17.55 1.38
N MET A 49 -11.54 17.22 0.18
CA MET A 49 -10.12 17.31 -0.14
C MET A 49 -9.64 18.75 -0.34
N GLY A 50 -10.52 19.65 -0.80
CA GLY A 50 -10.17 21.03 -1.11
C GLY A 50 -9.09 21.08 -2.21
N PRO A 51 -7.91 21.67 -1.97
CA PRO A 51 -6.86 21.79 -3.00
C PRO A 51 -6.07 20.49 -3.23
N THR A 52 -6.23 19.46 -2.40
CA THR A 52 -5.51 18.18 -2.55
C THR A 52 -6.01 17.46 -3.80
N THR A 53 -5.11 17.19 -4.74
CA THR A 53 -5.45 16.46 -5.98
C THR A 53 -5.66 14.96 -5.70
N VAL A 54 -6.40 14.27 -6.58
CA VAL A 54 -6.66 12.83 -6.43
C VAL A 54 -5.38 11.98 -6.30
N PRO A 55 -4.31 12.17 -7.10
CA PRO A 55 -3.07 11.43 -6.89
C PRO A 55 -2.47 11.68 -5.49
N GLN A 56 -2.47 12.94 -5.03
CA GLN A 56 -1.95 13.33 -3.72
C GLN A 56 -2.74 12.73 -2.55
N THR A 57 -4.03 12.40 -2.72
CA THR A 57 -4.77 11.72 -1.65
C THR A 57 -4.21 10.34 -1.36
N GLY A 58 -3.67 9.67 -2.38
CA GLY A 58 -2.99 8.39 -2.25
C GLY A 58 -1.66 8.48 -1.50
N THR A 59 -0.91 9.56 -1.66
CA THR A 59 0.48 9.67 -1.17
C THR A 59 0.61 10.44 0.15
N TRP A 60 -0.44 11.13 0.57
CA TRP A 60 -0.42 12.05 1.70
C TRP A 60 0.12 11.45 3.00
N MET A 61 -0.24 10.20 3.32
CA MET A 61 0.15 9.60 4.60
C MET A 61 1.68 9.40 4.69
N ASP A 62 2.29 8.97 3.59
CA ASP A 62 3.75 8.91 3.45
C ASP A 62 4.41 10.28 3.45
N GLU A 63 3.76 11.29 2.87
CA GLU A 63 4.27 12.67 2.89
C GLU A 63 4.30 13.26 4.30
N VAL A 64 3.37 12.89 5.17
CA VAL A 64 3.32 13.36 6.56
C VAL A 64 4.06 12.46 7.54
N ASN A 65 4.47 11.27 7.12
CA ASN A 65 5.26 10.36 7.94
C ASN A 65 6.56 11.02 8.43
N GLY A 66 6.82 10.94 9.74
CA GLY A 66 7.97 11.59 10.39
C GLY A 66 7.83 13.10 10.59
N LYS A 67 6.71 13.72 10.20
CA LYS A 67 6.40 15.10 10.57
C LYS A 67 5.79 15.12 11.97
N ARG A 68 6.22 16.10 12.77
CA ARG A 68 5.71 16.32 14.14
C ARG A 68 4.17 16.37 14.12
N GLY A 69 3.56 15.50 14.93
CA GLY A 69 2.10 15.41 15.05
C GLY A 69 1.48 14.26 14.25
N TYR A 70 2.23 13.58 13.37
CA TYR A 70 1.74 12.45 12.57
C TYR A 70 2.45 11.12 12.86
N ASP A 71 3.47 11.12 13.74
CA ASP A 71 4.27 9.93 14.08
C ASP A 71 3.44 8.74 14.61
N TYR A 72 2.25 9.03 15.16
CA TYR A 72 1.34 8.00 15.67
C TYR A 72 0.81 7.06 14.58
N MET A 73 0.82 7.49 13.31
CA MET A 73 0.35 6.70 12.17
C MET A 73 1.43 5.78 11.58
N LYS A 74 2.68 5.88 12.03
CA LYS A 74 3.81 5.16 11.42
C LYS A 74 3.62 3.65 11.40
N THR A 75 2.98 3.07 12.40
CA THR A 75 2.74 1.61 12.47
C THR A 75 1.44 1.19 11.79
N TRP A 76 0.64 2.13 11.27
CA TRP A 76 -0.64 1.84 10.62
C TRP A 76 -0.44 1.31 9.20
N HIS A 77 0.73 1.51 8.61
CA HIS A 77 1.02 1.12 7.22
C HIS A 77 1.10 -0.40 7.02
N TYR A 78 1.29 -1.19 8.07
CA TYR A 78 1.58 -2.61 7.88
C TYR A 78 1.04 -3.48 9.00
N ILE A 79 1.11 -4.78 8.75
CA ILE A 79 1.00 -5.81 9.76
C ILE A 79 1.95 -6.96 9.44
N HIS A 80 2.73 -7.37 10.43
CA HIS A 80 3.63 -8.51 10.28
C HIS A 80 3.11 -9.71 11.06
N MET A 81 2.99 -10.84 10.37
CA MET A 81 2.45 -12.07 10.94
C MET A 81 3.17 -13.28 10.36
N GLU A 82 3.49 -14.24 11.23
CA GLU A 82 4.08 -15.52 10.81
C GLU A 82 3.14 -16.32 9.91
N LYS A 83 3.71 -17.19 9.07
CA LYS A 83 3.00 -17.88 7.97
C LYS A 83 1.67 -18.53 8.35
N TRP A 84 1.61 -19.14 9.53
CA TRP A 84 0.44 -19.87 10.01
C TRP A 84 -0.35 -19.10 11.08
N ALA A 85 0.05 -17.85 11.37
CA ALA A 85 -0.68 -17.00 12.28
C ALA A 85 -1.95 -16.48 11.62
N SER A 86 -3.00 -16.34 12.42
CA SER A 86 -4.22 -15.62 12.03
C SER A 86 -4.24 -14.28 12.75
N TRP A 87 -4.74 -13.27 12.06
CA TRP A 87 -4.94 -11.97 12.67
C TRP A 87 -5.97 -12.08 13.79
N LYS A 88 -5.75 -11.33 14.85
CA LYS A 88 -6.70 -11.18 15.95
C LYS A 88 -6.81 -9.69 16.23
N PRO A 89 -8.01 -9.18 16.57
CA PRO A 89 -8.14 -7.83 17.06
C PRO A 89 -7.22 -7.61 18.26
N THR A 90 -6.37 -6.59 18.18
CA THR A 90 -5.45 -6.19 19.25
C THR A 90 -5.71 -4.73 19.62
N LYS A 91 -5.08 -4.27 20.70
CA LYS A 91 -4.98 -2.82 20.98
C LYS A 91 -3.77 -2.18 20.30
N GLU A 92 -2.99 -2.98 19.58
CA GLU A 92 -1.78 -2.51 18.92
C GLU A 92 -2.17 -1.85 17.58
N ALA A 93 -1.42 -0.82 17.22
CA ALA A 93 -1.64 -0.10 16.00
C ALA A 93 -1.12 -0.94 14.82
N ASP A 94 -2.05 -1.42 13.99
CA ASP A 94 -1.78 -2.14 12.75
C ASP A 94 -2.74 -1.65 11.65
N ILE A 95 -2.46 -2.01 10.41
CA ILE A 95 -3.27 -1.59 9.25
C ILE A 95 -4.75 -1.98 9.34
N ILE A 96 -5.08 -3.13 9.91
CA ILE A 96 -6.46 -3.61 10.02
C ILE A 96 -7.23 -2.79 11.05
N ASN A 97 -6.61 -2.54 12.20
CA ASN A 97 -7.17 -1.69 13.24
C ASN A 97 -7.35 -0.26 12.75
N ALA A 98 -6.34 0.31 12.07
CA ALA A 98 -6.41 1.67 11.52
C ALA A 98 -7.52 1.81 10.45
N LEU A 99 -7.58 0.89 9.48
CA LEU A 99 -8.66 0.86 8.47
C LEU A 99 -10.04 0.71 9.11
N SER A 100 -10.16 -0.16 10.12
CA SER A 100 -11.43 -0.37 10.83
C SER A 100 -11.84 0.85 11.64
N GLN A 101 -10.88 1.56 12.25
CA GLN A 101 -11.10 2.78 13.00
C GLN A 101 -11.61 3.89 12.08
N VAL A 102 -10.82 4.31 11.08
CA VAL A 102 -11.19 5.44 10.21
C VAL A 102 -12.48 5.17 9.44
N THR A 103 -12.71 3.92 9.03
CA THR A 103 -13.96 3.54 8.35
C THR A 103 -15.17 3.61 9.29
N THR A 104 -14.98 3.32 10.57
CA THR A 104 -16.04 3.46 11.57
C THR A 104 -16.32 4.94 11.86
N GLU A 105 -15.28 5.76 12.01
CA GLU A 105 -15.40 7.21 12.20
C GLU A 105 -16.12 7.86 11.02
N LEU A 106 -15.75 7.53 9.78
CA LEU A 106 -16.37 8.05 8.55
C LEU A 106 -17.87 7.73 8.39
N LYS A 107 -18.39 6.70 9.07
CA LYS A 107 -19.86 6.47 9.12
C LYS A 107 -20.58 7.59 9.85
N TYR A 108 -19.90 8.27 10.78
CA TYR A 108 -20.40 9.39 11.56
C TYR A 108 -19.87 10.75 11.07
N ARG A 109 -19.29 10.81 9.86
CA ARG A 109 -18.70 12.04 9.26
C ARG A 109 -19.57 13.30 9.36
N LYS A 110 -20.91 13.17 9.36
CA LYS A 110 -21.86 14.29 9.43
C LYS A 110 -21.80 15.03 10.79
N THR A 111 -21.22 14.41 11.83
CA THR A 111 -21.06 15.01 13.17
C THR A 111 -19.60 15.33 13.50
N MET A 112 -18.67 15.08 12.58
CA MET A 112 -17.24 15.26 12.79
C MET A 112 -16.78 16.64 12.28
N ASP A 113 -15.64 17.08 12.79
CA ASP A 113 -14.91 18.20 12.20
C ASP A 113 -14.51 17.87 10.74
N PRO A 114 -14.72 18.76 9.76
CA PRO A 114 -14.39 18.49 8.36
C PRO A 114 -12.93 18.12 8.10
N GLU A 115 -11.97 18.65 8.87
CA GLU A 115 -10.56 18.29 8.73
C GLU A 115 -10.26 16.91 9.31
N ALA A 116 -11.00 16.48 10.34
CA ALA A 116 -10.94 15.10 10.81
C ALA A 116 -11.47 14.14 9.74
N VAL A 117 -12.62 14.46 9.11
CA VAL A 117 -13.15 13.66 7.99
C VAL A 117 -12.17 13.60 6.82
N LYS A 118 -11.55 14.73 6.47
CA LYS A 118 -10.50 14.78 5.44
C LYS A 118 -9.34 13.86 5.79
N THR A 119 -8.84 13.94 7.03
CA THR A 119 -7.75 13.11 7.52
C THR A 119 -8.08 11.62 7.40
N ASP A 120 -9.26 11.21 7.87
CA ASP A 120 -9.69 9.82 7.82
C ASP A 120 -9.86 9.30 6.39
N LEU A 121 -10.36 10.15 5.47
CA LEU A 121 -10.43 9.82 4.05
C LEU A 121 -9.03 9.63 3.43
N LEU A 122 -8.07 10.49 3.77
CA LEU A 122 -6.69 10.37 3.30
C LEU A 122 -6.02 9.09 3.83
N VAL A 123 -6.22 8.77 5.11
CA VAL A 123 -5.73 7.52 5.72
C VAL A 123 -6.38 6.30 5.05
N LEU A 124 -7.70 6.30 4.84
CA LEU A 124 -8.41 5.22 4.18
C LEU A 124 -7.88 4.99 2.75
N ILE A 125 -7.71 6.05 1.97
CA ILE A 125 -7.23 5.96 0.58
C ILE A 125 -5.82 5.38 0.54
N HIS A 126 -4.92 5.87 1.40
CA HIS A 126 -3.55 5.38 1.47
C HIS A 126 -3.48 3.91 1.93
N LEU A 127 -4.09 3.58 3.08
CA LEU A 127 -4.00 2.23 3.66
C LEU A 127 -4.68 1.15 2.81
N MET A 128 -5.67 1.50 1.98
CA MET A 128 -6.20 0.55 0.99
C MET A 128 -5.14 0.16 -0.05
N GLY A 129 -4.24 1.09 -0.40
CA GLY A 129 -3.02 0.79 -1.14
C GLY A 129 -2.20 -0.23 -0.37
N ASP A 130 -1.68 0.14 0.81
CA ASP A 130 -0.79 -0.69 1.64
C ASP A 130 -1.32 -2.11 1.85
N LEU A 131 -2.61 -2.25 2.15
CA LEU A 131 -3.25 -3.55 2.39
C LEU A 131 -3.09 -4.52 1.21
N SER A 132 -3.02 -3.99 -0.01
CA SER A 132 -2.85 -4.77 -1.25
C SER A 132 -1.39 -5.06 -1.58
N GLN A 133 -0.42 -4.43 -0.90
CA GLN A 133 1.00 -4.73 -1.04
C GLN A 133 1.31 -5.99 -0.22
N PRO A 134 1.68 -7.13 -0.83
CA PRO A 134 1.86 -8.38 -0.10
C PRO A 134 2.80 -8.29 1.12
N LEU A 135 3.90 -7.56 1.00
CA LEU A 135 4.93 -7.41 2.02
C LEU A 135 4.53 -6.45 3.16
N HIS A 136 3.56 -5.56 2.95
CA HIS A 136 2.92 -4.80 4.04
C HIS A 136 2.10 -5.71 4.96
N CYS A 137 1.73 -6.89 4.47
CA CYS A 137 1.12 -7.96 5.25
C CYS A 137 2.11 -9.11 5.45
N GLY A 138 3.43 -8.86 5.46
CA GLY A 138 4.48 -9.89 5.36
C GLY A 138 4.79 -10.65 6.65
N TYR A 139 5.95 -11.31 6.69
CA TYR A 139 6.39 -12.10 7.84
C TYR A 139 7.03 -11.24 8.94
N GLY A 140 6.80 -11.61 10.20
CA GLY A 140 7.41 -10.93 11.36
C GLY A 140 8.92 -11.12 11.41
N SER A 141 9.39 -12.34 11.12
CA SER A 141 10.78 -12.74 11.17
C SER A 141 11.73 -11.89 10.32
N ASP A 142 11.24 -11.27 9.24
CA ASP A 142 12.05 -10.47 8.31
C ASP A 142 11.51 -9.05 8.10
N LYS A 143 10.55 -8.63 8.94
CA LYS A 143 9.84 -7.35 8.84
C LYS A 143 9.26 -7.11 7.45
N GLY A 144 8.49 -8.08 6.95
CA GLY A 144 7.90 -7.99 5.62
C GLY A 144 8.94 -7.89 4.51
N GLY A 145 10.02 -8.65 4.59
CA GLY A 145 11.04 -8.70 3.55
C GLY A 145 12.12 -7.60 3.61
N GLU A 146 12.09 -6.68 4.58
CA GLU A 146 13.18 -5.71 4.78
C GLU A 146 14.52 -6.40 5.08
N ALA A 147 14.49 -7.56 5.76
CA ALA A 147 15.70 -8.32 6.08
C ALA A 147 16.16 -9.25 4.95
N VAL A 148 15.43 -9.34 3.83
CA VAL A 148 15.76 -10.20 2.69
C VAL A 148 16.50 -9.37 1.65
N GLN A 149 17.79 -9.63 1.45
CA GLN A 149 18.60 -8.92 0.45
C GLN A 149 18.44 -9.57 -0.93
N VAL A 150 18.31 -8.73 -1.95
CA VAL A 150 18.18 -9.16 -3.36
C VAL A 150 18.95 -8.23 -4.28
N THR A 151 19.27 -8.69 -5.48
CA THR A 151 19.95 -7.91 -6.52
C THR A 151 19.21 -8.00 -7.84
N VAL A 152 19.09 -6.88 -8.56
CA VAL A 152 18.64 -6.84 -9.96
C VAL A 152 19.77 -6.23 -10.78
N ASP A 153 20.31 -6.95 -11.76
CA ASP A 153 21.39 -6.46 -12.63
C ASP A 153 22.56 -5.80 -11.88
N GLY A 154 23.00 -6.43 -10.78
CA GLY A 154 24.09 -5.96 -9.92
C GLY A 154 23.73 -4.82 -8.96
N ARG A 155 22.49 -4.31 -8.98
CA ARG A 155 21.99 -3.32 -8.03
C ARG A 155 21.32 -3.99 -6.84
N ALA A 156 21.77 -3.63 -5.63
CA ALA A 156 21.25 -4.18 -4.38
C ALA A 156 19.95 -3.50 -3.92
N TYR A 157 19.07 -4.31 -3.33
CA TYR A 157 17.85 -3.91 -2.64
C TYR A 157 17.60 -4.81 -1.43
N ASN A 158 16.64 -4.43 -0.59
CA ASN A 158 15.89 -5.44 0.16
C ASN A 158 14.61 -5.79 -0.61
N LEU A 159 14.00 -6.94 -0.32
CA LEU A 159 12.83 -7.43 -1.04
C LEU A 159 11.64 -6.46 -0.92
N HIS A 160 11.47 -5.82 0.23
CA HIS A 160 10.40 -4.85 0.46
C HIS A 160 10.53 -3.64 -0.48
N SER A 161 11.69 -2.99 -0.51
CA SER A 161 11.94 -1.83 -1.38
C SER A 161 11.97 -2.19 -2.86
N LEU A 162 12.34 -3.43 -3.20
CA LEU A 162 12.16 -3.93 -4.56
C LEU A 162 10.68 -3.94 -4.95
N TRP A 163 9.76 -4.38 -4.09
CA TRP A 163 8.33 -4.44 -4.41
C TRP A 163 7.66 -3.08 -4.43
N ASP A 164 8.04 -2.19 -3.51
CA ASP A 164 7.50 -0.84 -3.45
C ASP A 164 7.97 0.02 -4.62
N GLU A 165 9.27 0.04 -4.89
CA GLU A 165 9.87 1.03 -5.81
C GLU A 165 10.66 0.37 -6.94
N GLY A 166 11.42 -0.69 -6.63
CA GLY A 166 12.34 -1.29 -7.59
C GLY A 166 11.63 -1.86 -8.81
N LEU A 167 10.56 -2.64 -8.64
CA LEU A 167 9.81 -3.26 -9.73
C LEU A 167 9.13 -2.23 -10.62
N VAL A 168 8.72 -1.09 -10.08
CA VAL A 168 8.19 0.02 -10.89
C VAL A 168 9.27 0.59 -11.80
N ARG A 169 10.53 0.64 -11.35
CA ARG A 169 11.64 1.05 -12.21
C ARG A 169 12.01 0.00 -13.26
N GLU A 170 12.12 -1.25 -12.84
CA GLU A 170 12.63 -2.32 -13.71
C GLU A 170 11.54 -2.87 -14.67
N ALA A 171 10.26 -2.76 -14.30
CA ALA A 171 9.11 -3.08 -15.14
C ALA A 171 7.93 -2.13 -14.84
N PRO A 172 7.90 -0.95 -15.46
CA PRO A 172 6.94 0.09 -15.13
C PRO A 172 5.50 -0.40 -15.24
N VAL A 173 4.78 -0.26 -14.14
CA VAL A 173 3.33 -0.40 -14.05
C VAL A 173 2.75 1.00 -14.05
N ASN A 174 1.88 1.29 -15.01
CA ASN A 174 1.22 2.58 -15.10
C ASN A 174 -0.31 2.42 -15.08
N ILE A 175 -1.00 3.56 -15.08
CA ILE A 175 -2.46 3.62 -15.05
C ILE A 175 -3.12 2.93 -16.26
N ASN A 176 -2.45 2.87 -17.42
CA ASN A 176 -2.98 2.20 -18.60
C ASN A 176 -2.90 0.68 -18.45
N ASP A 177 -1.79 0.12 -17.93
CA ASP A 177 -1.71 -1.33 -17.63
C ASP A 177 -2.89 -1.74 -16.72
N CYS A 178 -3.18 -0.93 -15.71
CA CYS A 178 -4.25 -1.20 -14.76
C CYS A 178 -5.65 -0.98 -15.37
N SER A 179 -5.82 0.02 -16.23
CA SER A 179 -7.08 0.27 -16.95
C SER A 179 -7.37 -0.85 -17.96
N GLU A 180 -6.35 -1.32 -18.68
CA GLU A 180 -6.45 -2.46 -19.60
C GLU A 180 -6.84 -3.72 -18.86
N TYR A 181 -6.18 -4.04 -17.74
CA TYR A 181 -6.55 -5.17 -16.91
C TYR A 181 -7.99 -5.04 -16.38
N TYR A 182 -8.38 -3.89 -15.83
CA TYR A 182 -9.74 -3.65 -15.34
C TYR A 182 -10.80 -3.91 -16.42
N ASN A 183 -10.54 -3.49 -17.67
CA ASN A 183 -11.46 -3.71 -18.79
C ASN A 183 -11.66 -5.20 -19.16
N THR A 184 -10.80 -6.10 -18.67
CA THR A 184 -10.97 -7.55 -18.84
C THR A 184 -11.83 -8.20 -17.75
N ILE A 185 -12.10 -7.50 -16.65
CA ILE A 185 -12.80 -8.02 -15.48
C ILE A 185 -14.32 -7.92 -15.71
N SER A 186 -15.03 -9.03 -15.57
CA SER A 186 -16.50 -9.06 -15.67
C SER A 186 -17.17 -8.42 -14.44
N PRO A 187 -18.44 -7.98 -14.55
CA PRO A 187 -19.20 -7.50 -13.39
C PRO A 187 -19.27 -8.50 -12.23
N PHE A 188 -19.32 -9.81 -12.53
CA PHE A 188 -19.32 -10.85 -11.51
C PHE A 188 -17.97 -10.93 -10.78
N GLU A 189 -16.85 -10.81 -11.50
CA GLU A 189 -15.52 -10.76 -10.88
C GLU A 189 -15.32 -9.50 -10.06
N ILE A 190 -15.84 -8.34 -10.49
CA ILE A 190 -15.87 -7.12 -9.66
C ILE A 190 -16.60 -7.37 -8.34
N MET A 191 -17.77 -8.01 -8.37
CA MET A 191 -18.50 -8.37 -7.15
C MET A 191 -17.67 -9.30 -6.23
N LEU A 192 -16.90 -10.23 -6.80
CA LEU A 192 -16.02 -11.10 -6.02
C LEU A 192 -14.85 -10.33 -5.40
N ILE A 193 -14.23 -9.40 -6.14
CA ILE A 193 -13.15 -8.53 -5.63
C ILE A 193 -13.63 -7.68 -4.46
N GLN A 194 -14.86 -7.15 -4.54
CA GLN A 194 -15.47 -6.32 -3.51
C GLN A 194 -15.93 -7.09 -2.27
N LYS A 195 -16.11 -8.42 -2.39
CA LYS A 195 -16.60 -9.25 -1.29
C LYS A 195 -15.54 -9.39 -0.20
N GLY A 196 -15.99 -9.43 1.06
CA GLY A 196 -15.14 -9.64 2.22
C GLY A 196 -14.92 -8.37 3.03
N ASN A 197 -13.96 -8.44 3.94
CA ASN A 197 -13.53 -7.34 4.80
C ASN A 197 -12.00 -7.17 4.75
N TYR A 198 -11.46 -6.20 5.51
CA TYR A 198 -10.01 -5.93 5.53
C TYR A 198 -9.15 -7.15 5.90
N VAL A 199 -9.64 -8.03 6.78
CA VAL A 199 -8.94 -9.27 7.16
C VAL A 199 -8.92 -10.25 6.00
N ASP A 200 -10.03 -10.40 5.27
CA ASP A 200 -10.09 -11.26 4.08
C ASP A 200 -9.11 -10.77 3.02
N TRP A 201 -9.09 -9.47 2.73
CA TRP A 201 -8.22 -8.87 1.73
C TRP A 201 -6.74 -8.91 2.13
N MET A 202 -6.43 -8.72 3.41
CA MET A 202 -5.08 -8.94 3.94
C MET A 202 -4.63 -10.39 3.76
N ASN A 203 -5.51 -11.36 4.01
CA ASN A 203 -5.18 -12.78 3.78
C ASN A 203 -4.97 -13.09 2.30
N GLU A 204 -5.70 -12.45 1.39
CA GLU A 204 -5.45 -12.57 -0.05
C GLU A 204 -4.09 -12.00 -0.46
N SER A 205 -3.71 -10.83 0.06
CA SER A 205 -2.37 -10.27 -0.14
C SER A 205 -1.29 -11.21 0.38
N ARG A 206 -1.50 -11.79 1.58
CA ARG A 206 -0.60 -12.79 2.18
C ARG A 206 -0.48 -14.07 1.37
N ALA A 207 -1.53 -14.50 0.70
CA ALA A 207 -1.50 -15.69 -0.16
C ALA A 207 -0.51 -15.54 -1.34
N LEU A 208 -0.08 -14.32 -1.65
CA LEU A 208 0.94 -14.03 -2.66
C LEU A 208 2.38 -14.18 -2.15
N LEU A 209 2.61 -14.20 -0.83
CA LEU A 209 3.95 -14.26 -0.23
C LEU A 209 4.82 -15.40 -0.79
N PRO A 210 4.32 -16.64 -1.03
CA PRO A 210 5.15 -17.68 -1.64
C PRO A 210 5.74 -17.29 -3.01
N LYS A 211 5.00 -16.53 -3.83
CA LYS A 211 5.49 -16.04 -5.14
C LYS A 211 6.41 -14.83 -5.00
N VAL A 212 6.16 -13.99 -3.99
CA VAL A 212 6.98 -12.82 -3.64
C VAL A 212 8.37 -13.27 -3.17
N TYR A 213 8.43 -14.29 -2.32
CA TYR A 213 9.68 -14.80 -1.75
C TYR A 213 10.45 -15.78 -2.65
N ASP A 214 9.88 -16.18 -3.79
CA ASP A 214 10.54 -17.00 -4.80
C ASP A 214 11.53 -16.17 -5.63
N THR A 215 12.58 -15.66 -4.98
CA THR A 215 13.56 -14.70 -5.54
C THR A 215 14.72 -15.36 -6.28
N GLY A 216 14.69 -16.66 -6.53
CA GLY A 216 15.76 -17.36 -7.27
C GLY A 216 17.11 -17.41 -6.56
N GLY A 217 17.14 -17.28 -5.22
CA GLY A 217 18.40 -17.27 -4.44
C GLY A 217 18.99 -15.87 -4.23
N GLY A 218 18.21 -14.83 -4.49
CA GLY A 218 18.59 -13.43 -4.22
C GLY A 218 18.93 -12.64 -5.48
N GLU A 219 19.28 -13.31 -6.58
CA GLU A 219 19.43 -12.65 -7.88
C GLU A 219 18.10 -12.71 -8.66
N ILE A 220 17.51 -11.55 -8.86
CA ILE A 220 16.17 -11.40 -9.43
C ILE A 220 16.24 -11.57 -10.95
N SER A 221 15.54 -12.58 -11.45
CA SER A 221 15.49 -12.86 -12.89
C SER A 221 14.46 -11.99 -13.63
N PRO A 222 14.57 -11.83 -14.95
CA PRO A 222 13.53 -11.20 -15.76
C PRO A 222 12.15 -11.86 -15.63
N GLU A 223 12.10 -13.19 -15.45
CA GLU A 223 10.85 -13.93 -15.25
C GLU A 223 10.19 -13.56 -13.91
N TYR A 224 11.00 -13.37 -12.86
CA TYR A 224 10.50 -12.85 -11.59
C TYR A 224 9.86 -11.48 -11.77
N ILE A 225 10.56 -10.55 -12.45
CA ILE A 225 10.07 -9.19 -12.68
C ILE A 225 8.75 -9.21 -13.45
N MET A 226 8.65 -10.01 -14.53
CA MET A 226 7.45 -10.14 -15.34
C MET A 226 6.27 -10.74 -14.57
N ARG A 227 6.52 -11.76 -13.73
CA ARG A 227 5.51 -12.37 -12.86
C ARG A 227 5.03 -11.37 -11.81
N SER A 228 5.96 -10.67 -11.17
CA SER A 228 5.65 -9.69 -10.13
C SER A 228 4.89 -8.50 -10.70
N LYS A 229 5.25 -7.98 -11.89
CA LYS A 229 4.46 -6.95 -12.60
C LYS A 229 2.97 -7.34 -12.73
N LYS A 230 2.68 -8.59 -13.13
CA LYS A 230 1.28 -9.07 -13.23
C LYS A 230 0.57 -9.06 -11.87
N ILE A 231 1.26 -9.48 -10.80
CA ILE A 231 0.70 -9.47 -9.45
C ILE A 231 0.41 -8.02 -9.01
N ILE A 232 1.33 -7.10 -9.26
CA ILE A 232 1.19 -5.68 -8.93
C ILE A 232 -0.04 -5.08 -9.61
N VAL A 233 -0.18 -5.25 -10.93
CA VAL A 233 -1.35 -4.75 -11.68
C VAL A 233 -2.66 -5.27 -11.08
N VAL A 234 -2.73 -6.57 -10.77
CA VAL A 234 -3.92 -7.18 -10.16
C VAL A 234 -4.21 -6.56 -8.79
N GLN A 235 -3.20 -6.39 -7.93
CA GLN A 235 -3.38 -5.84 -6.58
C GLN A 235 -3.81 -4.37 -6.61
N LEU A 236 -3.20 -3.54 -7.46
CA LEU A 236 -3.58 -2.14 -7.61
C LEU A 236 -5.03 -2.00 -8.07
N VAL A 237 -5.47 -2.81 -9.04
CA VAL A 237 -6.86 -2.81 -9.52
C VAL A 237 -7.83 -3.32 -8.44
N ASN A 238 -7.50 -4.41 -7.75
CA ASN A 238 -8.33 -4.94 -6.68
C ASN A 238 -8.50 -3.91 -5.56
N SER A 239 -7.40 -3.26 -5.15
CA SER A 239 -7.43 -2.18 -4.16
C SER A 239 -8.32 -1.03 -4.60
N ALA A 240 -8.16 -0.55 -5.85
CA ALA A 240 -8.98 0.53 -6.38
C ALA A 240 -10.48 0.19 -6.43
N VAL A 241 -10.83 -1.03 -6.83
CA VAL A 241 -12.22 -1.52 -6.87
C VAL A 241 -12.83 -1.58 -5.46
N ARG A 242 -12.07 -2.07 -4.47
CA ARG A 242 -12.49 -2.13 -3.07
C ARG A 242 -12.65 -0.75 -2.46
N LEU A 243 -11.66 0.12 -2.66
CA LEU A 243 -11.66 1.49 -2.17
C LEU A 243 -12.84 2.27 -2.77
N ALA A 244 -13.10 2.14 -4.07
CA ALA A 244 -14.25 2.78 -4.71
C ALA A 244 -15.59 2.33 -4.09
N ASN A 245 -15.75 1.03 -3.85
CA ASN A 245 -16.96 0.49 -3.21
C ASN A 245 -17.14 1.01 -1.78
N ILE A 246 -16.05 1.08 -0.99
CA ILE A 246 -16.09 1.62 0.37
C ILE A 246 -16.45 3.11 0.34
N LEU A 247 -15.78 3.90 -0.50
CA LEU A 247 -16.03 5.34 -0.63
C LEU A 247 -17.47 5.62 -1.09
N GLN A 248 -18.01 4.85 -2.02
CA GLN A 248 -19.43 4.92 -2.42
C GLN A 248 -20.34 4.65 -1.23
N GLY A 249 -20.14 3.54 -0.51
CA GLY A 249 -20.96 3.23 0.67
C GLY A 249 -20.85 4.28 1.78
N LEU A 250 -19.65 4.86 1.98
CA LEU A 250 -19.42 5.89 3.00
C LEU A 250 -20.01 7.24 2.59
N LEU A 251 -19.92 7.67 1.33
CA LEU A 251 -20.24 9.04 0.92
C LEU A 251 -21.59 9.19 0.21
N SER A 252 -22.19 8.09 -0.26
CA SER A 252 -23.61 8.08 -0.67
C SER A 252 -24.52 8.57 0.48
N ASN A 253 -25.65 9.21 0.13
CA ASN A 253 -26.48 9.98 1.07
C ASN A 253 -27.06 9.18 2.23
#